data_AF-A0A2P2MCY6-F1
#
_entry.id   AF-A0A2P2MCY6-F1
#
_cell.length_a   1.000
_cell.length_b   1.000
_cell.length_c   1.000
_cell.angle_alpha   90.00
_cell.angle_beta   90.00
_cell.angle_gamma   90.00
#
_symmetry.space_group_name_H-M   'P 1'
#
loop_
_entity.id
_entity.type
_entity.pdbx_description
1 polymer ?
#
loop_
_entity_poly.entity_id
_entity_poly.type
_entity_poly.pdbx_seq_one_letter_code
_entity_poly.pdbx_strand_id
1 'polypeptide(L)'
;MLEPWLQSKRIDDADQVLAYFAVSKLGEPPVDGKTDTNTEGLTGAYGKWASAVAARLHVRGFSCKVLSNEALLKQMLEKLIWISAFMFVTACHPGPTVGVVEKEFCSKVKLLINWNIIHLNFSSYINFVRSHVSSKG
;
A
#
# COMPACT_ATOMS: atom_id res chain seq x y z
N MET A 1 5.79 0.76 -14.08
CA MET A 1 6.16 1.64 -12.94
C MET A 1 5.97 3.08 -13.38
N LEU A 2 5.45 3.93 -12.50
CA LEU A 2 5.13 5.34 -12.80
C LEU A 2 6.37 6.25 -12.75
N GLU A 3 7.47 5.76 -12.20
CA GLU A 3 8.71 6.50 -11.96
C GLU A 3 9.27 7.20 -13.21
N PRO A 4 9.35 6.57 -14.41
CA PRO A 4 9.81 7.26 -15.60
C PRO A 4 8.90 8.44 -15.99
N TRP A 5 7.60 8.32 -15.75
CA TRP A 5 6.65 9.39 -16.00
C TRP A 5 6.79 10.53 -14.97
N LEU A 6 6.94 10.20 -13.69
CA LEU A 6 7.18 11.20 -12.62
C LEU A 6 8.48 11.99 -12.87
N GLN A 7 9.55 11.30 -13.27
CA GLN A 7 10.82 11.92 -13.68
C GLN A 7 10.64 12.82 -14.90
N SER A 8 9.87 12.39 -15.92
CA SER A 8 9.58 13.23 -17.10
C SER A 8 8.85 14.53 -16.75
N LYS A 9 8.14 14.54 -15.62
CA LYS A 9 7.42 15.69 -15.07
C LYS A 9 8.21 16.45 -14.00
N ARG A 10 9.42 15.99 -13.64
CA ARG A 10 10.28 16.56 -12.58
C ARG A 10 9.56 16.65 -11.22
N ILE A 11 8.81 15.59 -10.90
CA ILE A 11 8.07 15.43 -9.64
C ILE A 11 8.43 14.12 -8.94
N ASP A 12 9.59 13.55 -9.28
CA ASP A 12 10.12 12.33 -8.70
C ASP A 12 10.55 12.49 -7.23
N ASP A 13 10.78 13.72 -6.77
CA ASP A 13 11.07 14.09 -5.39
C ASP A 13 9.85 14.62 -4.61
N ALA A 14 8.65 14.57 -5.21
CA ALA A 14 7.43 15.03 -4.57
C ALA A 14 7.11 14.21 -3.30
N ASP A 15 6.51 14.87 -2.31
CA ASP A 15 6.04 14.19 -1.11
C ASP A 15 5.02 13.10 -1.43
N GLN A 16 5.21 11.95 -0.81
CA GLN A 16 4.37 10.79 -0.97
C GLN A 16 3.62 10.54 0.33
N VAL A 17 2.30 10.32 0.21
CA VAL A 17 1.43 10.04 1.35
C VAL A 17 0.65 8.77 1.08
N LEU A 18 0.90 7.74 1.88
CA LEU A 18 0.13 6.51 1.91
C LEU A 18 -1.04 6.67 2.88
N ALA A 19 -2.15 7.20 2.39
CA ALA A 19 -3.34 7.47 3.20
C ALA A 19 -4.18 6.22 3.48
N TYR A 20 -4.49 5.96 4.75
CA TYR A 20 -5.48 4.97 5.18
C TYR A 20 -6.67 5.67 5.81
N PHE A 21 -7.62 6.09 4.97
CA PHE A 21 -8.87 6.69 5.40
C PHE A 21 -10.04 5.82 4.95
N ALA A 22 -11.00 5.63 5.84
CA ALA A 22 -12.26 4.97 5.53
C ALA A 22 -13.42 5.81 6.05
N VAL A 23 -14.52 5.81 5.31
CA VAL A 23 -15.79 6.39 5.74
C VAL A 23 -16.80 5.27 5.72
N SER A 24 -17.37 4.96 6.88
CA SER A 24 -18.32 3.86 7.09
C SER A 24 -19.64 4.07 6.34
N LYS A 25 -20.17 5.30 6.37
CA LYS A 25 -21.35 5.73 5.61
C LYS A 25 -21.34 7.23 5.37
N LEU A 26 -22.15 7.66 4.39
CA LEU A 26 -22.28 9.08 4.07
C LEU A 26 -22.66 9.89 5.31
N GLY A 27 -21.90 10.95 5.59
CA GLY A 27 -22.12 11.84 6.72
C GLY A 27 -21.40 11.46 8.02
N GLU A 28 -20.76 10.30 8.11
CA GLU A 28 -19.91 9.97 9.26
C GLU A 28 -18.49 10.54 9.12
N PRO A 29 -17.82 10.88 10.24
CA PRO A 29 -16.44 11.30 10.20
C PRO A 29 -15.55 10.18 9.64
N PRO A 30 -14.49 10.51 8.90
CA PRO A 30 -13.54 9.50 8.45
C PRO A 30 -12.83 8.90 9.66
N VAL A 31 -12.53 7.61 9.58
CA VAL A 31 -11.61 6.93 10.49
C VAL A 31 -10.25 6.78 9.80
N ASP A 32 -9.17 6.90 10.57
CA ASP A 32 -7.85 6.50 10.09
C ASP A 32 -7.63 5.00 10.25
N GLY A 33 -6.59 4.48 9.60
CA GLY A 33 -6.18 3.08 9.70
C GLY A 33 -5.63 2.66 11.08
N LYS A 34 -6.16 3.20 12.17
CA LYS A 34 -5.96 2.68 13.53
C LYS A 34 -6.84 1.46 13.73
N THR A 35 -6.23 0.37 14.19
CA THR A 35 -6.93 -0.88 14.50
C THR A 35 -6.44 -1.41 15.83
N ASP A 36 -7.12 -2.41 16.40
CA ASP A 36 -6.69 -3.09 17.63
C ASP A 36 -5.26 -3.64 17.53
N THR A 37 -4.84 -4.00 16.32
CA THR A 37 -3.50 -4.51 16.00
C THR A 37 -2.51 -3.44 15.57
N ASN A 38 -2.97 -2.24 15.19
CA ASN A 38 -2.15 -1.13 14.73
C ASN A 38 -2.63 0.17 15.38
N THR A 39 -2.37 0.32 16.67
CA THR A 39 -2.80 1.48 17.48
C THR A 39 -2.16 2.79 17.05
N GLU A 40 -0.97 2.74 16.45
CA GLU A 40 -0.28 3.91 15.88
C GLU A 40 -0.79 4.34 14.50
N GLY A 41 -1.65 3.52 13.88
CA GLY A 41 -2.20 3.77 12.56
C GLY A 41 -1.28 3.40 11.39
N LEU A 42 -1.89 3.26 10.22
CA LEU A 42 -1.24 2.80 8.98
C LEU A 42 -0.87 3.93 8.01
N THR A 43 -1.35 5.15 8.25
CA THR A 43 -1.04 6.29 7.38
C THR A 43 0.43 6.69 7.52
N GLY A 44 1.12 6.82 6.40
CA GLY A 44 2.54 7.19 6.32
C GLY A 44 2.79 8.30 5.32
N ALA A 45 3.79 9.14 5.58
CA ALA A 45 4.24 10.21 4.70
C ALA A 45 5.77 10.20 4.56
N TYR A 46 6.28 10.50 3.37
CA TYR A 46 7.70 10.64 3.06
C TYR A 46 7.93 11.84 2.15
N GLY A 47 9.05 12.54 2.35
CA GLY A 47 9.47 13.69 1.55
C GLY A 47 9.76 14.92 2.37
N LYS A 48 10.01 16.04 1.68
CA LYS A 48 10.41 17.33 2.26
C LYS A 48 9.35 17.90 3.22
N TRP A 49 8.08 17.74 2.87
CA TRP A 49 6.94 18.28 3.60
C TRP A 49 6.18 17.23 4.42
N ALA A 50 6.67 15.99 4.49
CA ALA A 50 6.05 14.89 5.25
C ALA A 50 5.71 15.27 6.69
N SER A 51 6.61 15.96 7.40
CA SER A 51 6.35 16.45 8.77
C SER A 51 5.22 17.46 8.84
N ALA A 52 5.11 18.35 7.84
CA ALA A 52 4.02 19.32 7.77
C ALA A 52 2.67 18.64 7.46
N VAL A 53 2.67 17.61 6.61
CA VAL A 53 1.49 16.78 6.35
C VAL A 53 1.07 16.05 7.62
N ALA A 54 2.01 15.40 8.31
CA ALA A 54 1.72 14.69 9.55
C ALA A 54 1.14 15.60 10.63
N ALA A 55 1.71 16.80 10.82
CA ALA A 55 1.18 17.79 11.76
C ALA A 55 -0.27 18.18 11.43
N ARG A 56 -0.59 18.40 10.16
CA ARG A 56 -1.96 18.75 9.72
C ARG A 56 -2.96 17.61 9.98
N LEU A 57 -2.55 16.37 9.78
CA LEU A 57 -3.37 15.20 10.06
C LEU A 57 -3.59 15.02 11.58
N HIS A 58 -2.54 15.18 12.39
CA HIS A 58 -2.63 15.10 13.85
C HIS A 58 -3.58 16.16 14.44
N VAL A 59 -3.56 17.40 13.93
CA VAL A 59 -4.50 18.46 14.36
C VAL A 59 -5.96 18.08 14.11
N ARG A 60 -6.23 17.19 13.14
CA ARG A 60 -7.56 16.67 12.82
C ARG A 60 -7.86 15.33 13.49
N GLY A 61 -6.99 14.85 14.38
CA GLY A 61 -7.16 13.59 15.11
C GLY A 61 -6.69 12.34 14.35
N PHE A 62 -6.17 12.49 13.13
CA PHE A 62 -5.66 11.38 12.32
C PHE A 62 -4.19 11.10 12.63
N SER A 63 -3.83 9.83 12.67
CA SER A 63 -2.44 9.34 12.71
C SER A 63 -1.73 9.59 11.39
N CYS A 64 -0.44 9.93 11.47
CA CYS A 64 0.45 9.95 10.32
C CYS A 64 1.90 9.78 10.76
N LYS A 65 2.55 8.72 10.26
CA LYS A 65 3.97 8.45 10.52
C LYS A 65 4.82 9.12 9.45
N VAL A 66 5.88 9.82 9.85
CA VAL A 66 6.93 10.25 8.92
C VAL A 66 7.89 9.07 8.76
N LEU A 67 8.02 8.57 7.53
CA LEU A 67 8.75 7.34 7.22
C LEU A 67 9.98 7.62 6.36
N SER A 68 10.94 6.70 6.37
CA SER A 68 11.97 6.64 5.34
C SER A 68 11.37 6.16 4.01
N ASN A 69 12.08 6.41 2.90
CA ASN A 69 11.67 5.95 1.58
C ASN A 69 11.43 4.42 1.57
N GLU A 70 12.39 3.65 2.08
CA GLU A 70 12.30 2.19 2.16
C GLU A 70 11.09 1.72 2.98
N ALA A 71 10.85 2.34 4.13
CA ALA A 71 9.71 1.99 4.98
C ALA A 71 8.37 2.32 4.30
N LEU A 72 8.29 3.45 3.58
CA LEU A 72 7.09 3.82 2.84
C LEU A 72 6.86 2.84 1.67
N LEU A 73 7.90 2.53 0.87
CA LEU A 73 7.81 1.58 -0.24
C LEU A 73 7.36 0.20 0.23
N LYS A 74 7.89 -0.28 1.37
CA LYS A 74 7.45 -1.53 1.97
C LYS A 74 5.95 -1.50 2.29
N GLN A 75 5.47 -0.46 2.97
CA GLN A 75 4.04 -0.33 3.29
C GLN A 75 3.17 -0.18 2.03
N MET A 76 3.65 0.54 1.01
CA MET A 76 2.95 0.66 -0.27
C MET A 76 2.80 -0.70 -0.96
N LEU A 77 3.84 -1.52 -0.95
CA LEU A 77 3.81 -2.86 -1.52
C LEU A 77 2.88 -3.78 -0.75
N GLU A 78 2.95 -3.78 0.59
CA GLU A 78 2.04 -4.54 1.45
C GLU A 78 0.58 -4.16 1.17
N LYS A 79 0.29 -2.86 1.07
CA LYS A 79 -1.04 -2.36 0.72
C LYS A 79 -1.48 -2.79 -0.68
N LEU A 80 -0.59 -2.70 -1.67
CA LEU A 80 -0.89 -3.06 -3.06
C LEU A 80 -1.22 -4.55 -3.18
N ILE A 81 -0.43 -5.42 -2.53
CA ILE A 81 -0.69 -6.87 -2.50
C ILE A 81 -2.04 -7.15 -1.84
N TRP A 82 -2.31 -6.50 -0.70
CA TRP A 82 -3.58 -6.65 0.01
C TRP A 82 -4.77 -6.23 -0.86
N ILE A 83 -4.75 -5.01 -1.44
CA ILE A 83 -5.82 -4.51 -2.30
C ILE A 83 -5.99 -5.42 -3.52
N SER A 84 -4.89 -5.84 -4.17
CA SER A 84 -4.97 -6.69 -5.36
C SER A 84 -5.62 -8.03 -5.07
N ALA A 85 -5.28 -8.67 -3.95
CA ALA A 85 -5.90 -9.93 -3.55
C ALA A 85 -7.40 -9.76 -3.22
N PHE A 86 -7.76 -8.75 -2.44
CA PHE A 86 -9.16 -8.49 -2.10
C PHE A 86 -10.01 -8.09 -3.31
N MET A 87 -9.51 -7.21 -4.17
CA MET A 87 -10.21 -6.77 -5.38
C MET A 87 -10.37 -7.92 -6.38
N PHE A 88 -9.37 -8.78 -6.52
CA PHE A 88 -9.48 -9.96 -7.37
C PHE A 88 -10.58 -10.91 -6.87
N VAL A 89 -10.58 -11.25 -5.59
CA VAL A 89 -11.63 -12.13 -5.02
C VAL A 89 -13.02 -11.50 -5.15
N THR A 90 -13.13 -10.18 -4.93
CA THR A 90 -14.39 -9.44 -5.07
C THR A 90 -14.86 -9.39 -6.53
N ALA A 91 -13.94 -9.23 -7.49
CA ALA A 91 -14.27 -9.27 -8.92
C ALA A 91 -14.79 -10.64 -9.36
N CYS A 92 -14.27 -11.73 -8.79
CA CYS A 92 -14.75 -13.09 -9.05
C CYS A 92 -16.09 -13.42 -8.37
N HIS A 93 -16.51 -12.66 -7.36
CA HIS A 93 -17.75 -12.88 -6.63
C HIS A 93 -18.45 -11.53 -6.42
N PRO A 94 -19.26 -11.05 -7.39
CA PRO A 94 -19.93 -9.75 -7.29
C PRO A 94 -20.95 -9.72 -6.15
N GLY A 95 -21.01 -8.63 -5.38
CA GLY A 95 -22.03 -8.40 -4.35
C GLY A 95 -21.58 -8.32 -2.87
N PRO A 96 -20.57 -9.08 -2.38
CA PRO A 96 -20.14 -9.00 -0.99
C PRO A 96 -19.28 -7.75 -0.73
N THR A 97 -19.41 -7.18 0.47
CA THR A 97 -18.51 -6.12 0.96
C THR A 97 -17.15 -6.71 1.32
N VAL A 98 -16.13 -5.86 1.47
CA VAL A 98 -14.77 -6.28 1.88
C VAL A 98 -14.78 -7.11 3.17
N GLY A 99 -15.65 -6.81 4.13
CA GLY A 99 -15.77 -7.57 5.37
C GLY A 99 -16.37 -8.97 5.17
N VAL A 100 -17.29 -9.14 4.21
CA VAL A 100 -17.81 -10.47 3.84
C VAL A 100 -16.72 -11.28 3.14
N VAL A 101 -15.93 -10.64 2.26
CA VAL A 101 -14.77 -11.26 1.62
C VAL A 101 -13.73 -11.73 2.63
N GLU A 102 -13.43 -10.91 3.63
CA GLU A 102 -12.53 -11.28 4.72
C GLU A 102 -13.02 -12.52 5.47
N LYS A 103 -14.31 -12.59 5.82
CA LYS A 103 -14.87 -13.68 6.63
C LYS A 103 -15.04 -14.98 5.85
N GLU A 104 -15.59 -14.91 4.64
CA GLU A 104 -16.03 -16.09 3.87
C GLU A 104 -14.97 -16.58 2.89
N PHE A 105 -14.08 -15.71 2.43
CA PHE A 105 -13.07 -16.02 1.42
C PHE A 105 -11.63 -15.84 1.93
N CYS A 106 -11.45 -15.79 3.26
CA CYS A 106 -10.15 -15.63 3.94
C CYS A 106 -9.05 -16.54 3.38
N SER A 107 -9.37 -17.82 3.13
CA SER A 107 -8.43 -18.81 2.61
C SER A 107 -7.97 -18.49 1.19
N LYS A 108 -8.88 -18.05 0.31
CA LYS A 108 -8.55 -17.62 -1.07
C LYS A 108 -7.68 -16.37 -1.05
N VAL A 109 -7.99 -15.40 -0.20
CA VAL A 109 -7.19 -14.17 -0.03
C VAL A 109 -5.78 -14.51 0.44
N LYS A 110 -5.64 -15.36 1.47
CA LYS A 110 -4.32 -15.81 1.97
C LYS A 110 -3.50 -16.52 0.89
N LEU A 111 -4.14 -17.37 0.08
CA LEU A 111 -3.48 -18.05 -1.03
C LEU A 111 -2.94 -17.04 -2.05
N LEU A 112 -3.74 -16.05 -2.44
CA LEU A 112 -3.32 -15.02 -3.39
C LEU A 112 -2.20 -14.13 -2.83
N ILE A 113 -2.26 -13.75 -1.55
CA ILE A 113 -1.18 -12.99 -0.92
C ILE A 113 0.12 -13.79 -0.95
N ASN A 114 0.10 -15.06 -0.53
CA ASN A 114 1.26 -15.94 -0.60
C ASN A 114 1.79 -16.08 -2.03
N TRP A 115 0.90 -16.24 -3.00
CA TRP A 115 1.26 -16.36 -4.41
C TRP A 115 1.91 -15.08 -4.95
N ASN A 116 1.37 -13.90 -4.61
CA ASN A 116 1.96 -12.62 -4.98
C ASN A 116 3.34 -12.41 -4.36
N ILE A 117 3.55 -12.77 -3.09
CA ILE A 117 4.85 -12.67 -2.42
C ILE A 117 5.88 -13.59 -3.10
N ILE A 118 5.51 -14.85 -3.39
CA ILE A 118 6.37 -15.79 -4.11
C ILE A 118 6.73 -15.24 -5.49
N HIS A 119 5.76 -14.72 -6.24
CA HIS A 119 6.00 -14.14 -7.56
C HIS A 119 6.82 -12.84 -7.53
N LEU A 120 6.69 -12.00 -6.51
CA LEU A 120 7.54 -10.80 -6.32
C LEU A 120 8.98 -11.19 -6.00
N ASN A 121 9.18 -12.21 -5.17
CA ASN A 121 10.51 -12.78 -4.90
C ASN A 121 11.10 -13.42 -6.16
N PHE A 122 10.30 -14.15 -6.93
CA PHE A 122 10.74 -14.80 -8.17
C PHE A 122 10.99 -13.80 -9.30
N SER A 123 10.21 -12.73 -9.41
CA SER A 123 10.43 -11.66 -10.39
C SER A 123 11.66 -10.83 -10.05
N SER A 124 11.91 -10.57 -8.76
CA SER A 124 13.17 -9.96 -8.29
C SER A 124 14.37 -10.85 -8.58
N TYR A 125 14.24 -12.17 -8.36
CA TYR A 125 15.27 -13.15 -8.69
C TYR A 125 15.52 -13.25 -10.20
N ILE A 126 14.48 -13.28 -11.04
CA ILE A 126 14.61 -13.26 -12.51
C ILE A 126 15.26 -11.97 -12.98
N ASN A 127 14.90 -10.81 -12.42
CA ASN A 127 15.51 -9.54 -12.78
C ASN A 127 16.98 -9.46 -12.34
N PHE A 128 17.32 -10.03 -11.17
CA PHE A 128 18.70 -10.19 -10.70
C PHE A 128 19.54 -11.13 -11.59
N VAL A 129 18.96 -12.25 -12.01
CA VAL A 129 19.59 -13.18 -12.96
C VAL A 129 19.76 -12.52 -14.33
N ARG A 130 18.75 -11.79 -14.82
CA ARG A 130 18.82 -11.05 -16.10
C ARG A 130 19.86 -9.93 -16.08
N SER A 131 20.02 -9.21 -14.97
CA SER A 131 21.06 -8.17 -14.86
C SER A 131 22.48 -8.76 -14.83
N HIS A 132 22.67 -9.94 -14.24
CA HIS A 132 23.95 -10.66 -14.24
C HIS A 132 24.29 -11.33 -15.58
N VAL A 133 23.29 -11.73 -16.36
CA VAL A 133 23.48 -12.28 -17.70
C VAL A 133 23.76 -11.15 -18.72
N SER A 134 23.13 -9.98 -18.56
CA SER A 134 23.33 -8.84 -19.46
C SER A 134 24.64 -8.08 -19.24
N SER A 135 25.33 -8.25 -18.10
CA SER A 135 26.62 -7.60 -17.82
C SER A 135 27.83 -8.43 -18.28
N LYS A 136 27.60 -9.58 -18.93
CA LYS A 136 28.63 -10.51 -19.43
C LYS A 136 28.54 -10.75 -20.94
N GLY A 137 27.80 -9.92 -21.67
CA GLY A 137 27.68 -9.94 -23.13
C GLY A 137 28.16 -8.64 -23.75
#